data_AF-A0A950LDV0-F1
#
_entry.id   AF-A0A950LDV0-F1
#
_cell.length_a   1.000
_cell.length_b   1.000
_cell.length_c   1.000
_cell.angle_alpha   90.00
_cell.angle_beta   90.00
_cell.angle_gamma   90.00
#
_symmetry.space_group_name_H-M   'P 1'
#
loop_
_entity.id
_entity.type
_entity.pdbx_description
1 polymer ?
#
loop_
_entity_poly.entity_id
_entity_poly.type
_entity_poly.pdbx_seq_one_letter_code
_entity_poly.pdbx_strand_id
1 'polypeptide(L)'
;VVVGVVLWGAFPVVYATLFSAFYLPLLVMLAGLILRGVAFEYRYKTERLRWVWDAAFAGGSLVATFIQGMTVGALVEGLPIANGRYVGGEFGWFSPFAVLCGVGLCMGYALLGACWLVRKCDGEVRDVAYRQIPRLALGLIVFLVVVFAYALAENLRVMDRWLERPWMLLFPAVAVAAAIVAAASVRSRRHDGVPFPMVALIFAAAFGTLAFSFWPYMVPFSVTIDQAAAPHTSLAFMFWGAGLFVFPLMLVYTAISYSVFRGKVRPTGDHY
;
A
#
# COMPACT_ATOMS: atom_id res chain seq x y z
N VAL A 1 8.50 -1.00 9.26
CA VAL A 1 9.00 -1.30 10.62
C VAL A 1 7.89 -1.86 11.51
N VAL A 2 6.86 -1.09 11.89
CA VAL A 2 5.77 -1.55 12.77
C VAL A 2 5.16 -2.87 12.31
N VAL A 3 4.79 -3.00 11.03
CA VAL A 3 4.26 -4.25 10.46
C VAL A 3 5.20 -5.44 10.69
N GLY A 4 6.51 -5.24 10.47
CA GLY A 4 7.51 -6.30 10.70
C GLY A 4 7.63 -6.70 12.17
N VAL A 5 7.61 -5.73 13.09
CA VAL A 5 7.65 -5.98 14.54
C VAL A 5 6.39 -6.71 15.01
N VAL A 6 5.21 -6.33 14.48
CA VAL A 6 3.94 -6.99 14.80
C VAL A 6 3.94 -8.42 14.27
N LEU A 7 4.38 -8.65 13.03
CA LEU A 7 4.50 -10.00 12.49
C LEU A 7 5.47 -10.85 13.30
N TRP A 8 6.63 -10.30 13.66
CA TRP A 8 7.64 -11.01 14.45
C TRP A 8 7.11 -11.39 15.84
N GLY A 9 6.44 -10.47 16.53
CA GLY A 9 5.96 -10.72 17.89
C GLY A 9 4.68 -11.55 17.96
N ALA A 10 3.71 -11.29 17.07
CA ALA A 10 2.39 -11.92 17.11
C ALA A 10 2.31 -13.20 16.28
N PHE A 11 3.06 -13.29 15.17
CA PHE A 11 3.01 -14.38 14.20
C PHE A 11 4.41 -14.83 13.75
N PRO A 12 5.24 -15.38 14.66
CA PRO A 12 6.65 -15.66 14.40
C PRO A 12 6.88 -16.65 13.25
N VAL A 13 6.00 -17.65 13.08
CA VAL A 13 6.07 -18.61 11.98
C VAL A 13 5.86 -17.92 10.63
N VAL A 14 4.85 -17.05 10.56
CA VAL A 14 4.55 -16.27 9.34
C VAL A 14 5.68 -15.31 9.04
N TYR A 15 6.23 -14.64 10.05
CA TYR A 15 7.40 -13.79 9.89
C TYR A 15 8.56 -14.55 9.26
N ALA A 16 8.92 -15.72 9.80
CA ALA A 16 10.02 -16.54 9.29
C ALA A 16 9.79 -17.01 7.84
N THR A 17 8.58 -17.51 7.54
CA THR A 17 8.25 -18.01 6.20
C THR A 17 8.23 -16.89 5.16
N LEU A 18 7.61 -15.74 5.46
CA LEU A 18 7.55 -14.61 4.53
C LEU A 18 8.92 -13.96 4.33
N PHE A 19 9.74 -13.81 5.37
CA PHE A 19 11.10 -13.27 5.21
C PHE A 19 11.98 -14.20 4.37
N SER A 20 11.81 -15.51 4.52
CA SER A 20 12.53 -16.47 3.69
C SER A 20 12.07 -16.44 2.23
N ALA A 21 10.75 -16.37 1.99
CA ALA A 21 10.18 -16.32 0.65
C ALA A 21 10.50 -15.02 -0.10
N PHE A 22 10.46 -13.89 0.61
CA PHE A 22 10.64 -12.56 0.05
C PHE A 22 12.01 -11.95 0.36
N TYR A 23 13.03 -12.77 0.65
CA TYR A 23 14.37 -12.26 1.01
C TYR A 23 14.92 -11.26 -0.02
N LEU A 24 14.94 -11.65 -1.30
CA LEU A 24 15.45 -10.81 -2.39
C LEU A 24 14.55 -9.58 -2.64
N PRO A 25 13.21 -9.70 -2.76
CA PRO A 25 12.31 -8.55 -2.79
C PRO A 25 12.53 -7.56 -1.64
N LEU A 26 12.56 -8.03 -0.40
CA LEU A 26 12.72 -7.17 0.77
C LEU A 26 14.08 -6.45 0.77
N LEU A 27 15.14 -7.10 0.29
CA LEU A 27 16.46 -6.47 0.12
C LEU A 27 16.41 -5.34 -0.92
N VAL A 28 15.79 -5.58 -2.08
CA VAL A 28 15.62 -4.56 -3.13
C VAL A 28 14.75 -3.40 -2.64
N MET A 29 13.66 -3.69 -1.92
CA MET A 29 12.81 -2.68 -1.31
C MET A 29 13.59 -1.86 -0.27
N LEU A 30 14.39 -2.50 0.57
CA LEU A 30 15.25 -1.83 1.56
C LEU A 30 16.27 -0.91 0.88
N ALA A 31 16.93 -1.37 -0.18
CA ALA A 31 17.84 -0.55 -0.97
C ALA A 31 17.12 0.69 -1.54
N GLY A 32 15.91 0.53 -2.09
CA GLY A 32 15.08 1.65 -2.55
C GLY A 32 14.72 2.64 -1.44
N LEU A 33 14.41 2.15 -0.24
CA LEU A 33 14.13 2.99 0.93
C LEU A 33 15.36 3.75 1.44
N ILE A 34 16.55 3.11 1.40
CA ILE A 34 17.82 3.76 1.73
C ILE A 34 18.13 4.87 0.72
N LEU A 35 18.02 4.57 -0.58
CA LEU A 35 18.23 5.55 -1.66
C LEU A 35 17.32 6.76 -1.49
N ARG A 36 16.04 6.55 -1.12
CA ARG A 36 15.10 7.64 -0.85
C ARG A 36 15.56 8.54 0.31
N GLY A 37 16.05 7.96 1.40
CA GLY A 37 16.53 8.71 2.56
C GLY A 37 17.80 9.51 2.26
N VAL A 38 18.76 8.89 1.59
CA VAL A 38 20.02 9.54 1.18
C VAL A 38 19.74 10.65 0.17
N ALA A 39 18.88 10.41 -0.83
CA ALA A 39 18.55 11.40 -1.83
C ALA A 39 17.93 12.67 -1.22
N PHE A 40 17.09 12.55 -0.19
CA PHE A 40 16.50 13.70 0.48
C PHE A 40 17.56 14.59 1.15
N GLU A 41 18.52 13.99 1.87
CA GLU A 41 19.58 14.72 2.57
C GLU A 41 20.59 15.37 1.60
N TYR A 42 20.97 14.66 0.53
CA TYR A 42 21.98 15.13 -0.42
C TYR A 42 21.45 16.12 -1.46
N ARG A 43 20.14 16.12 -1.73
CA ARG A 43 19.48 17.06 -2.65
C ARG A 43 19.70 18.52 -2.26
N TYR A 44 19.73 18.83 -0.96
CA TYR A 44 19.98 20.19 -0.47
C TYR A 44 21.46 20.59 -0.51
N LYS A 45 22.39 19.63 -0.59
CA LYS A 45 23.83 19.88 -0.48
C LYS A 45 24.56 19.99 -1.82
N THR A 46 23.92 19.60 -2.92
CA THR A 46 24.54 19.59 -4.25
C THR A 46 23.74 20.45 -5.22
N GLU A 47 24.39 21.24 -6.07
CA GLU A 47 23.73 22.04 -7.12
C GLU A 47 23.79 21.36 -8.51
N ARG A 48 24.95 20.81 -8.89
CA ARG A 48 25.19 20.29 -10.26
C ARG A 48 24.60 18.90 -10.55
N LEU A 49 24.51 18.05 -9.52
CA LEU A 49 23.99 16.67 -9.62
C LEU A 49 22.60 16.50 -8.98
N ARG A 50 21.83 17.59 -8.83
CA ARG A 50 20.47 17.52 -8.27
C ARG A 50 19.58 16.53 -9.01
N TRP A 51 19.68 16.48 -10.35
CA TRP A 51 18.89 15.57 -11.18
C TRP A 51 19.15 14.09 -10.88
N VAL A 52 20.37 13.71 -10.50
CA VAL A 52 20.71 12.33 -10.11
C VAL A 52 20.01 11.98 -8.80
N TRP A 53 20.00 12.90 -7.84
CA TRP A 53 19.33 12.70 -6.56
C TRP A 53 17.81 12.72 -6.68
N ASP A 54 17.25 13.59 -7.53
CA ASP A 54 15.82 13.57 -7.85
C ASP A 54 15.41 12.25 -8.54
N ALA A 55 16.24 11.76 -9.47
CA ALA A 55 16.03 10.46 -10.11
C ALA A 55 16.18 9.30 -9.13
N ALA A 56 17.14 9.35 -8.21
CA ALA A 56 17.33 8.34 -7.17
C ALA A 56 16.16 8.33 -6.17
N PHE A 57 15.62 9.49 -5.81
CA PHE A 57 14.43 9.60 -4.96
C PHE A 57 13.20 9.01 -5.64
N ALA A 58 12.96 9.35 -6.91
CA ALA A 58 11.84 8.84 -7.69
C ALA A 58 11.99 7.33 -7.95
N GLY A 59 13.16 6.90 -8.41
CA GLY A 59 13.47 5.49 -8.68
C GLY A 59 13.40 4.62 -7.42
N GLY A 60 14.00 5.05 -6.32
CA GLY A 60 13.95 4.32 -5.04
C GLY A 60 12.51 4.19 -4.51
N SER A 61 11.71 5.26 -4.63
CA SER A 61 10.29 5.23 -4.23
C SER A 61 9.44 4.35 -5.15
N LEU A 62 9.71 4.35 -6.46
CA LEU A 62 9.04 3.51 -7.44
C LEU A 62 9.37 2.03 -7.21
N VAL A 63 10.65 1.70 -7.04
CA VAL A 63 11.12 0.33 -6.77
C VAL A 63 10.51 -0.19 -5.47
N ALA A 64 10.55 0.60 -4.39
CA ALA A 64 9.97 0.18 -3.12
C ALA A 64 8.46 -0.10 -3.23
N THR A 65 7.72 0.77 -3.94
CA THR A 65 6.27 0.59 -4.15
C THR A 65 5.98 -0.60 -5.05
N PHE A 66 6.75 -0.77 -6.12
CA PHE A 66 6.59 -1.86 -7.08
C PHE A 66 6.80 -3.21 -6.41
N ILE A 67 7.90 -3.36 -5.68
CA ILE A 67 8.22 -4.58 -4.94
C ILE A 67 7.15 -4.87 -3.87
N GLN A 68 6.70 -3.85 -3.13
CA GLN A 68 5.62 -4.01 -2.16
C GLN A 68 4.34 -4.56 -2.82
N GLY A 69 3.97 -4.05 -4.00
CA GLY A 69 2.81 -4.52 -4.75
C GLY A 69 3.01 -5.95 -5.28
N MET A 70 4.21 -6.29 -5.75
CA MET A 70 4.55 -7.65 -6.15
C MET A 70 4.46 -8.64 -4.99
N THR A 71 4.97 -8.28 -3.81
CA THR A 71 4.89 -9.12 -2.61
C THR A 71 3.44 -9.40 -2.23
N VAL A 72 2.56 -8.39 -2.30
CA VAL A 72 1.12 -8.57 -2.07
C VAL A 72 0.49 -9.47 -3.14
N GLY A 73 0.80 -9.26 -4.42
CA GLY A 73 0.29 -10.09 -5.51
C GLY A 73 0.72 -11.55 -5.43
N ALA A 74 2.00 -11.79 -5.13
CA ALA A 74 2.53 -13.14 -4.92
C ALA A 74 1.90 -13.83 -3.70
N LEU A 75 1.61 -13.07 -2.63
CA LEU A 75 0.87 -13.61 -1.49
C LEU A 75 -0.56 -14.02 -1.89
N VAL A 76 -1.21 -13.22 -2.75
CA VAL A 76 -2.59 -13.46 -3.22
C VAL A 76 -2.71 -14.70 -4.11
N GLU A 77 -1.78 -14.87 -5.05
CA GLU A 77 -1.69 -16.03 -5.94
C GLU A 77 -1.35 -17.31 -5.14
N GLY A 78 -0.58 -17.15 -4.06
CA GLY A 78 -0.18 -18.22 -3.17
C GLY A 78 1.26 -18.63 -3.39
N LEU A 79 2.03 -18.74 -2.31
CA LEU A 79 3.43 -19.13 -2.37
C LEU A 79 3.57 -20.66 -2.33
N PRO A 80 4.53 -21.25 -3.06
CA PRO A 80 4.87 -22.66 -2.97
C PRO A 80 5.51 -22.98 -1.61
N ILE A 81 4.67 -23.33 -0.64
CA ILE A 81 5.06 -23.68 0.73
C ILE A 81 4.73 -25.17 0.95
N ALA A 82 5.74 -25.96 1.30
CA ALA A 82 5.57 -27.36 1.71
C ALA A 82 6.01 -27.51 3.17
N ASN A 83 5.16 -28.11 4.01
CA ASN A 83 5.45 -28.37 5.43
C ASN A 83 5.91 -27.13 6.22
N GLY A 84 5.32 -25.96 5.95
CA GLY A 84 5.67 -24.69 6.62
C GLY A 84 7.00 -24.07 6.17
N ARG A 85 7.69 -24.66 5.19
CA ARG A 85 8.91 -24.13 4.59
C ARG A 85 8.65 -23.71 3.14
N TYR A 86 9.27 -22.61 2.74
CA TYR A 86 9.21 -22.12 1.37
C TYR A 86 10.10 -22.99 0.47
N VAL A 87 9.54 -23.53 -0.62
CA VAL A 87 10.25 -24.45 -1.55
C VAL A 87 10.33 -23.88 -2.98
N GLY A 88 9.81 -22.67 -3.21
CA GLY A 88 9.74 -22.04 -4.54
C GLY A 88 11.06 -21.57 -5.16
N GLY A 89 12.21 -21.82 -4.54
CA GLY A 89 13.49 -21.27 -4.99
C GLY A 89 13.54 -19.73 -4.98
N GLU A 90 14.57 -19.14 -5.57
CA GLU A 90 14.84 -17.70 -5.48
C GLU A 90 13.82 -16.81 -6.22
N PHE A 91 13.05 -17.38 -7.16
CA PHE A 91 12.09 -16.67 -8.01
C PHE A 91 10.64 -17.16 -7.87
N GLY A 92 10.32 -18.02 -6.91
CA GLY A 92 8.95 -18.51 -6.70
C GLY A 92 7.92 -17.45 -6.28
N TRP A 93 8.35 -16.22 -6.02
CA TRP A 93 7.50 -15.04 -5.82
C TRP A 93 7.26 -14.24 -7.11
N PHE A 94 7.98 -14.53 -8.19
CA PHE A 94 7.90 -13.81 -9.45
C PHE A 94 6.87 -14.47 -10.37
N SER A 95 5.75 -13.77 -10.57
CA SER A 95 4.70 -14.18 -11.49
C SER A 95 4.18 -12.98 -12.30
N PRO A 96 3.54 -13.22 -13.46
CA PRO A 96 2.88 -12.16 -14.22
C PRO A 96 1.84 -11.40 -13.39
N PHE A 97 1.12 -12.11 -12.52
CA PHE A 97 0.14 -11.51 -11.61
C PHE A 97 0.79 -10.63 -10.54
N ALA A 98 1.89 -11.07 -9.92
CA ALA A 98 2.65 -10.25 -8.98
C ALA A 98 3.16 -8.96 -9.64
N VAL A 99 3.71 -9.04 -10.86
CA VAL A 99 4.14 -7.86 -11.63
C VAL A 99 2.97 -6.91 -11.87
N LEU A 100 1.81 -7.43 -12.29
CA LEU A 100 0.61 -6.63 -12.50
C LEU A 100 0.21 -5.89 -11.21
N CYS A 101 0.18 -6.58 -10.05
CA CYS A 101 -0.08 -5.98 -8.74
C CYS A 101 0.94 -4.90 -8.36
N GLY A 102 2.22 -5.11 -8.68
CA GLY A 102 3.28 -4.12 -8.54
C GLY A 102 2.98 -2.83 -9.31
N VAL A 103 2.64 -2.95 -10.60
CA VAL A 103 2.28 -1.80 -11.44
C VAL A 103 1.02 -1.11 -10.93
N GLY A 104 -0.01 -1.87 -10.55
CA GLY A 104 -1.25 -1.35 -10.00
C GLY A 104 -1.04 -0.53 -8.73
N LEU A 105 -0.19 -1.02 -7.81
CA LEU A 105 0.13 -0.30 -6.58
C LEU A 105 0.89 1.00 -6.87
N CYS A 106 1.83 1.00 -7.82
CA CYS A 106 2.51 2.21 -8.27
C CYS A 106 1.53 3.26 -8.80
N MET A 107 0.59 2.87 -9.67
CA MET A 107 -0.44 3.76 -10.20
C MET A 107 -1.33 4.31 -9.09
N GLY A 108 -1.75 3.47 -8.16
CA GLY A 108 -2.61 3.89 -7.06
C GLY A 108 -1.90 4.82 -6.07
N TYR A 109 -0.64 4.57 -5.72
CA TYR A 109 0.14 5.48 -4.86
C TYR A 109 0.43 6.81 -5.57
N ALA A 110 0.67 6.79 -6.88
CA ALA A 110 0.76 8.01 -7.67
C ALA A 110 -0.57 8.81 -7.64
N LEU A 111 -1.72 8.12 -7.72
CA LEU A 111 -3.04 8.75 -7.60
C LEU A 111 -3.24 9.39 -6.21
N LEU A 112 -2.93 8.64 -5.14
CA LEU A 112 -3.00 9.13 -3.76
C LEU A 112 -2.10 10.35 -3.57
N GLY A 113 -0.88 10.31 -4.11
CA GLY A 113 0.08 11.41 -4.10
C GLY A 113 -0.41 12.63 -4.88
N ALA A 114 -1.00 12.45 -6.07
CA ALA A 114 -1.59 13.53 -6.85
C ALA A 114 -2.75 14.21 -6.11
N CYS A 115 -3.65 13.44 -5.49
CA CYS A 115 -4.73 13.98 -4.67
C CYS A 115 -4.20 14.70 -3.42
N TRP A 116 -3.11 14.21 -2.82
CA TRP A 116 -2.44 14.88 -1.71
C TRP A 116 -1.85 16.23 -2.13
N LEU A 117 -1.17 16.28 -3.28
CA LEU A 117 -0.62 17.51 -3.86
C LEU A 117 -1.71 18.53 -4.16
N VAL A 118 -2.85 18.10 -4.72
CA VAL A 118 -4.01 18.98 -4.93
C VAL A 118 -4.51 19.60 -3.62
N ARG A 119 -4.50 18.83 -2.54
CA ARG A 119 -4.95 19.31 -1.22
C ARG A 119 -3.94 20.27 -0.58
N LYS A 120 -2.63 20.06 -0.79
CA LYS A 120 -1.56 20.77 -0.08
C LYS A 120 -0.91 21.92 -0.86
N CYS A 121 -0.92 21.90 -2.18
CA CYS A 121 -0.28 22.90 -3.01
C CYS A 121 -1.30 23.86 -3.64
N ASP A 122 -0.84 25.05 -4.01
CA ASP A 122 -1.59 26.04 -4.79
C ASP A 122 -0.86 26.34 -6.12
N GLY A 123 -1.54 27.00 -7.07
CA GLY A 123 -0.97 27.44 -8.34
C GLY A 123 -0.71 26.32 -9.36
N GLU A 124 0.36 26.44 -10.15
CA GLU A 124 0.67 25.54 -11.26
C GLU A 124 0.84 24.07 -10.85
N VAL A 125 1.46 23.82 -9.68
CA VAL A 125 1.70 22.45 -9.18
C VAL A 125 0.37 21.73 -8.93
N ARG A 126 -0.62 22.45 -8.37
CA ARG A 126 -1.97 21.93 -8.15
C ARG A 126 -2.65 21.60 -9.47
N ASP A 127 -2.53 22.47 -10.46
CA ASP A 127 -3.20 22.30 -11.75
C ASP A 127 -2.57 21.17 -12.59
N VAL A 128 -1.25 20.99 -12.51
CA VAL A 128 -0.55 19.82 -13.07
C VAL A 128 -1.05 18.54 -12.41
N ALA A 129 -1.09 18.49 -11.07
CA ALA A 129 -1.58 17.32 -10.34
C ALA A 129 -3.03 16.99 -10.71
N TYR A 130 -3.91 18.00 -10.82
CA TYR A 130 -5.29 17.82 -11.25
C TYR A 130 -5.44 17.18 -12.63
N ARG A 131 -4.56 17.51 -13.58
CA ARG A 131 -4.56 16.91 -14.93
C ARG A 131 -4.11 15.45 -14.93
N GLN A 132 -3.34 15.01 -13.93
CA GLN A 132 -2.85 13.64 -13.83
C GLN A 132 -3.88 12.70 -13.18
N ILE A 133 -4.69 13.20 -12.24
CA ILE A 133 -5.73 12.44 -11.53
C ILE A 133 -6.61 11.58 -12.45
N PRO A 134 -7.26 12.11 -13.52
CA PRO A 134 -8.16 11.28 -14.33
C PRO A 134 -7.42 10.18 -15.10
N ARG A 135 -6.17 10.40 -15.52
CA ARG A 135 -5.36 9.38 -16.20
C ARG A 135 -4.95 8.26 -15.24
N LEU A 136 -4.53 8.63 -14.03
CA LEU A 136 -4.17 7.68 -12.98
C LEU A 136 -5.38 6.89 -12.46
N ALA A 137 -6.54 7.54 -12.31
CA ALA A 137 -7.78 6.90 -11.94
C ALA A 137 -8.26 5.91 -13.02
N LEU A 138 -8.17 6.27 -14.31
CA LEU A 138 -8.45 5.35 -15.40
C LEU A 138 -7.50 4.16 -15.39
N GLY A 139 -6.19 4.39 -15.18
CA GLY A 139 -5.20 3.31 -15.04
C GLY A 139 -5.54 2.35 -13.90
N LEU A 140 -5.97 2.88 -12.75
CA LEU A 140 -6.40 2.06 -11.60
C LEU A 140 -7.66 1.24 -11.91
N ILE A 141 -8.64 1.81 -12.62
CA ILE A 141 -9.84 1.08 -13.04
C ILE A 141 -9.48 -0.04 -14.01
N VAL A 142 -8.63 0.25 -15.01
CA VAL A 142 -8.15 -0.77 -15.95
C VAL A 142 -7.43 -1.88 -15.21
N PHE A 143 -6.55 -1.54 -14.26
CA PHE A 143 -5.88 -2.53 -13.41
C PHE A 143 -6.88 -3.41 -12.64
N LEU A 144 -7.89 -2.83 -12.01
CA LEU A 144 -8.93 -3.59 -11.29
C LEU A 144 -9.70 -4.54 -12.22
N VAL A 145 -10.03 -4.09 -13.44
CA VAL A 145 -10.70 -4.94 -14.44
C VAL A 145 -9.80 -6.10 -14.87
N VAL A 146 -8.51 -5.84 -15.13
CA VAL A 146 -7.55 -6.88 -15.52
C VAL A 146 -7.35 -7.89 -14.40
N VAL A 147 -7.20 -7.43 -13.14
CA VAL A 147 -7.09 -8.32 -11.98
C VAL A 147 -8.34 -9.16 -11.80
N PHE A 148 -9.52 -8.57 -11.95
CA PHE A 148 -10.79 -9.30 -11.85
C PHE A 148 -10.94 -10.35 -12.97
N ALA A 149 -10.59 -9.99 -14.21
CA ALA A 149 -10.61 -10.91 -15.34
C ALA A 149 -9.61 -12.07 -15.16
N TYR A 150 -8.40 -11.77 -14.67
CA TYR A 150 -7.38 -12.78 -14.36
C TYR A 150 -7.85 -13.73 -13.25
N ALA A 151 -8.42 -13.18 -12.17
CA ALA A 151 -8.96 -13.96 -11.06
C ALA A 151 -10.10 -14.91 -11.50
N LEU A 152 -10.94 -14.46 -12.45
CA LEU A 152 -11.97 -15.28 -13.05
C LEU A 152 -11.39 -16.38 -13.95
N ALA A 153 -10.37 -16.06 -14.75
CA ALA A 153 -9.72 -16.99 -15.67
C ALA A 153 -8.98 -18.13 -14.94
N GLU A 154 -8.34 -17.84 -13.80
CA GLU A 154 -7.63 -18.85 -13.01
C GLU A 154 -8.53 -19.70 -12.10
N ASN A 155 -9.86 -19.50 -12.11
CA ASN A 155 -10.79 -20.12 -11.16
C ASN A 155 -10.27 -20.02 -9.72
N LEU A 156 -9.77 -18.83 -9.34
CA LEU A 156 -9.26 -18.64 -7.98
C LEU A 156 -10.39 -18.98 -7.00
N ARG A 157 -10.12 -19.91 -6.09
CA ARG A 157 -11.00 -20.34 -4.97
C ARG A 157 -11.51 -19.17 -4.10
N VAL A 158 -11.02 -17.95 -4.35
CA VAL A 158 -11.51 -16.69 -3.81
C VAL A 158 -12.92 -16.36 -4.33
N MET A 159 -13.26 -16.69 -5.58
CA MET A 159 -14.56 -16.39 -6.19
C MET A 159 -15.72 -17.10 -5.47
N ASP A 160 -15.52 -18.38 -5.13
CA ASP A 160 -16.51 -19.18 -4.41
C ASP A 160 -16.81 -18.57 -3.03
N ARG A 161 -15.77 -18.09 -2.32
CA ARG A 161 -15.95 -17.43 -1.02
C ARG A 161 -16.73 -16.11 -1.10
N TRP A 162 -16.56 -15.36 -2.18
CA TRP A 162 -17.29 -14.11 -2.39
C TRP A 162 -18.77 -14.35 -2.64
N LEU A 163 -19.12 -15.44 -3.33
CA LEU A 163 -20.50 -15.86 -3.56
C LEU A 163 -21.16 -16.39 -2.27
N GLU A 164 -20.39 -17.11 -1.43
CA GLU A 164 -20.86 -17.60 -0.13
C GLU A 164 -21.05 -16.49 0.92
N ARG A 165 -20.38 -15.34 0.76
CA ARG A 165 -20.42 -14.22 1.72
C ARG A 165 -20.84 -12.90 1.05
N PRO A 166 -22.14 -12.70 0.80
CA PRO A 166 -22.63 -11.52 0.06
C PRO A 166 -22.29 -10.17 0.72
N TRP A 167 -22.02 -10.14 2.03
CA TRP A 167 -21.57 -8.92 2.73
C TRP A 167 -20.19 -8.42 2.25
N MET A 168 -19.35 -9.27 1.65
CA MET A 168 -18.05 -8.84 1.09
C MET A 168 -18.20 -7.90 -0.10
N LEU A 169 -19.35 -7.90 -0.79
CA LEU A 169 -19.65 -6.96 -1.87
C LEU A 169 -19.80 -5.51 -1.38
N LEU A 170 -19.98 -5.29 -0.07
CA LEU A 170 -20.03 -3.96 0.53
C LEU A 170 -18.73 -3.19 0.30
N PHE A 171 -17.57 -3.84 0.41
CA PHE A 171 -16.28 -3.15 0.27
C PHE A 171 -16.02 -2.66 -1.18
N PRO A 172 -16.20 -3.48 -2.23
CA PRO A 172 -16.18 -2.99 -3.60
C PRO A 172 -17.23 -1.92 -3.87
N ALA A 173 -18.45 -2.05 -3.33
CA ALA A 173 -19.50 -1.06 -3.49
C ALA A 173 -19.10 0.30 -2.88
N VAL A 174 -18.50 0.30 -1.69
CA VAL A 174 -17.95 1.51 -1.05
C VAL A 174 -16.81 2.09 -1.88
N ALA A 175 -15.92 1.27 -2.42
CA ALA A 175 -14.85 1.73 -3.30
C ALA A 175 -15.39 2.39 -4.57
N VAL A 176 -16.41 1.81 -5.20
CA VAL A 176 -17.08 2.38 -6.39
C VAL A 176 -17.78 3.70 -6.04
N ALA A 177 -18.51 3.75 -4.93
CA ALA A 177 -19.15 4.98 -4.46
C ALA A 177 -18.12 6.10 -4.20
N ALA A 178 -17.02 5.77 -3.52
CA ALA A 178 -15.91 6.69 -3.28
C ALA A 178 -15.25 7.15 -4.59
N ALA A 179 -15.11 6.28 -5.59
CA ALA A 179 -14.60 6.63 -6.91
C ALA A 179 -15.52 7.60 -7.66
N ILE A 180 -16.85 7.40 -7.59
CA ILE A 180 -17.85 8.30 -8.19
C ILE A 180 -17.76 9.68 -7.53
N VAL A 181 -17.71 9.75 -6.20
CA VAL A 181 -17.60 11.01 -5.46
C VAL A 181 -16.27 11.71 -5.77
N ALA A 182 -15.16 10.96 -5.85
CA ALA A 182 -13.86 11.50 -6.25
C ALA A 182 -13.91 12.07 -7.67
N ALA A 183 -14.49 11.35 -8.63
CA ALA A 183 -14.63 11.78 -10.03
C ALA A 183 -15.52 13.03 -10.15
N ALA A 184 -16.66 13.06 -9.46
CA ALA A 184 -17.55 14.22 -9.41
C ALA A 184 -16.86 15.44 -8.78
N SER A 185 -16.12 15.25 -7.70
CA SER A 185 -15.35 16.31 -7.04
C SER A 185 -14.28 16.88 -7.97
N VAL A 186 -13.51 16.02 -8.64
CA VAL A 186 -12.46 16.41 -9.59
C VAL A 186 -13.05 17.16 -10.79
N ARG A 187 -14.21 16.74 -11.30
CA ARG A 187 -14.91 17.41 -12.40
C ARG A 187 -15.45 18.79 -11.99
N SER A 188 -15.95 18.91 -10.76
CA SER A 188 -16.52 20.17 -10.26
C SER A 188 -15.47 21.25 -9.97
N ARG A 189 -14.21 20.86 -9.68
CA ARG A 189 -13.12 21.73 -9.18
C ARG A 189 -13.50 22.62 -7.98
N ARG A 190 -14.60 22.32 -7.28
CA ARG A 190 -15.10 23.17 -6.17
C ARG A 190 -14.43 22.88 -4.84
N HIS A 191 -13.99 21.64 -4.60
CA HIS A 191 -13.45 21.21 -3.31
C HIS A 191 -12.15 20.41 -3.47
N ASP A 192 -11.01 21.10 -3.38
CA ASP A 192 -9.66 20.51 -3.45
C ASP A 192 -9.38 19.48 -2.33
N GLY A 193 -10.14 19.53 -1.23
CA GLY A 193 -9.94 18.67 -0.06
C GLY A 193 -10.61 17.29 -0.12
N VAL A 194 -11.58 17.09 -1.01
CA VAL A 194 -12.42 15.87 -1.08
C VAL A 194 -11.77 14.70 -1.84
N PRO A 195 -11.00 14.90 -2.92
CA PRO A 195 -10.42 13.78 -3.68
C PRO A 195 -9.50 12.88 -2.84
N PHE A 196 -8.67 13.46 -1.95
CA PHE A 196 -7.74 12.71 -1.12
C PHE A 196 -8.41 11.70 -0.17
N PRO A 197 -9.35 12.08 0.72
CA PRO A 197 -10.01 11.13 1.61
C PRO A 197 -10.82 10.08 0.85
N MET A 198 -11.40 10.42 -0.31
CA MET A 198 -12.11 9.45 -1.14
C MET A 198 -11.16 8.40 -1.73
N VAL A 199 -10.01 8.80 -2.29
CA VAL A 199 -9.01 7.84 -2.78
C VAL A 199 -8.43 7.01 -1.63
N ALA A 200 -8.19 7.62 -0.46
CA ALA A 200 -7.78 6.87 0.73
C ALA A 200 -8.84 5.83 1.16
N LEU A 201 -10.13 6.17 1.04
CA LEU A 201 -11.23 5.25 1.31
C LEU A 201 -11.29 4.09 0.30
N ILE A 202 -11.04 4.36 -1.00
CA ILE A 202 -10.92 3.32 -2.03
C ILE A 202 -9.81 2.32 -1.65
N PHE A 203 -8.65 2.84 -1.24
CA PHE A 203 -7.52 2.01 -0.80
C PHE A 203 -7.84 1.20 0.45
N ALA A 204 -8.46 1.82 1.46
CA ALA A 204 -8.87 1.14 2.68
C ALA A 204 -9.89 0.03 2.38
N ALA A 205 -10.86 0.29 1.50
CA ALA A 205 -11.84 -0.69 1.07
C ALA A 205 -11.20 -1.83 0.26
N ALA A 206 -10.27 -1.54 -0.65
CA ALA A 206 -9.57 -2.54 -1.44
C ALA A 206 -8.70 -3.46 -0.56
N PHE A 207 -7.87 -2.90 0.32
CA PHE A 207 -7.08 -3.70 1.27
C PHE A 207 -7.96 -4.42 2.30
N GLY A 208 -9.06 -3.82 2.74
CA GLY A 208 -10.05 -4.46 3.60
C GLY A 208 -10.66 -5.69 2.93
N THR A 209 -11.11 -5.54 1.68
CA THR A 209 -11.62 -6.66 0.86
C THR A 209 -10.61 -7.79 0.80
N LEU A 210 -9.34 -7.46 0.55
CA LEU A 210 -8.24 -8.43 0.49
C LEU A 210 -8.05 -9.14 1.84
N ALA A 211 -7.99 -8.39 2.94
CA ALA A 211 -7.79 -8.94 4.28
C ALA A 211 -8.95 -9.87 4.70
N PHE A 212 -10.19 -9.48 4.45
CA PHE A 212 -11.37 -10.31 4.73
C PHE A 212 -11.49 -11.51 3.78
N SER A 213 -10.97 -11.42 2.56
CA SER A 213 -10.93 -12.57 1.62
C SER A 213 -10.01 -13.68 2.09
N PHE A 214 -8.92 -13.32 2.78
CA PHE A 214 -7.97 -14.28 3.30
C PHE A 214 -8.36 -14.86 4.66
N TRP A 215 -9.19 -14.17 5.45
CA TRP A 215 -9.71 -14.70 6.72
C TRP A 215 -10.36 -16.09 6.54
N PRO A 216 -9.96 -17.15 7.27
CA PRO A 216 -9.11 -17.19 8.48
C PRO A 216 -7.63 -17.59 8.24
N TYR A 217 -7.13 -17.53 7.01
CA TYR A 217 -5.76 -17.85 6.64
C TYR A 217 -4.87 -16.60 6.68
N MET A 218 -3.73 -16.68 7.37
CA MET A 218 -2.73 -15.59 7.38
C MET A 218 -1.78 -15.68 6.19
N VAL A 219 -1.39 -16.91 5.84
CA VAL A 219 -0.70 -17.22 4.58
C VAL A 219 -1.65 -18.11 3.78
N PRO A 220 -2.06 -17.70 2.57
CA PRO A 220 -3.02 -18.46 1.79
C PRO A 220 -2.61 -19.93 1.68
N PHE A 221 -3.57 -20.82 1.97
CA PHE A 221 -3.49 -22.27 1.80
C PHE A 221 -2.49 -23.04 2.69
N SER A 222 -1.87 -22.43 3.70
CA SER A 222 -0.90 -23.13 4.56
C SER A 222 -1.09 -22.93 6.06
N VAL A 223 -1.32 -21.69 6.54
CA VAL A 223 -1.35 -21.41 7.99
C VAL A 223 -2.53 -20.53 8.37
N THR A 224 -3.38 -21.04 9.26
CA THR A 224 -4.48 -20.28 9.88
C THR A 224 -3.98 -19.32 10.96
N ILE A 225 -4.75 -18.28 11.26
CA ILE A 225 -4.39 -17.28 12.30
C ILE A 225 -4.10 -17.97 13.64
N ASP A 226 -4.90 -18.96 14.03
CA ASP A 226 -4.76 -19.67 15.31
C ASP A 226 -3.50 -20.55 15.36
N GLN A 227 -3.10 -21.15 14.23
CA GLN A 227 -1.90 -21.97 14.14
C GLN A 227 -0.61 -21.14 14.06
N ALA A 228 -0.69 -19.92 13.55
CA ALA A 228 0.44 -19.00 13.43
C ALA A 228 0.65 -18.12 14.67
N ALA A 229 -0.34 -18.06 15.57
CA ALA A 229 -0.32 -17.18 16.73
C ALA A 229 0.78 -17.58 17.72
N ALA A 230 1.45 -16.58 18.29
CA ALA A 230 2.37 -16.74 19.40
C ALA A 230 1.66 -17.29 20.67
N PRO A 231 2.39 -17.66 21.73
CA PRO A 231 1.77 -18.02 23.02
C PRO A 231 0.92 -16.87 23.58
N HIS A 232 -0.20 -17.21 24.25
CA HIS A 232 -1.15 -16.23 24.78
C HIS A 232 -0.50 -15.13 25.65
N THR A 233 0.51 -15.46 26.46
CA THR A 233 1.23 -14.49 27.29
C THR A 233 1.92 -13.41 26.46
N SER A 234 2.55 -13.77 25.35
CA SER A 234 3.21 -12.84 24.43
C SER A 234 2.20 -11.98 23.68
N LEU A 235 1.09 -12.56 23.21
CA LEU A 235 0.01 -11.80 22.59
C LEU A 235 -0.64 -10.83 23.56
N ALA A 236 -0.90 -11.24 24.81
CA ALA A 236 -1.45 -10.37 25.83
C ALA A 236 -0.53 -9.18 26.08
N PHE A 237 0.78 -9.42 26.21
CA PHE A 237 1.76 -8.34 26.36
C PHE A 237 1.75 -7.37 25.16
N MET A 238 1.70 -7.89 23.93
CA MET A 238 1.61 -7.03 22.73
C MET A 238 0.28 -6.28 22.63
N PHE A 239 -0.83 -6.91 23.00
CA PHE A 239 -2.15 -6.28 23.00
C PHE A 239 -2.20 -5.11 23.98
N TRP A 240 -1.76 -5.34 25.22
CA TRP A 240 -1.72 -4.28 26.23
C TRP A 240 -0.69 -3.21 25.87
N GLY A 241 0.56 -3.58 25.59
CA GLY A 241 1.62 -2.64 25.28
C GLY A 241 1.43 -1.92 23.94
N ALA A 242 1.50 -2.66 22.84
CA ALA A 242 1.45 -2.08 21.51
C ALA A 242 0.03 -1.65 21.11
N GLY A 243 -0.96 -2.50 21.40
CA GLY A 243 -2.36 -2.28 21.01
C GLY A 243 -3.03 -1.13 21.76
N LEU A 244 -2.95 -1.12 23.09
CA LEU A 244 -3.67 -0.12 23.91
C LEU A 244 -2.87 1.16 24.16
N PHE A 245 -1.54 1.09 24.27
CA PHE A 245 -0.73 2.29 24.53
C PHE A 245 -0.07 2.86 23.27
N VAL A 246 0.73 2.05 22.56
CA VAL A 246 1.56 2.58 21.46
C VAL A 246 0.72 3.03 20.27
N PHE A 247 -0.25 2.24 19.82
CA PHE A 247 -1.07 2.60 18.66
C PHE A 247 -1.96 3.83 18.88
N PRO A 248 -2.69 3.97 20.00
CA PRO A 248 -3.45 5.18 20.28
C PRO A 248 -2.54 6.41 20.41
N LEU A 249 -1.41 6.28 21.09
CA LEU A 249 -0.44 7.38 21.19
C LEU A 249 0.09 7.81 19.81
N MET A 250 0.44 6.85 18.95
CA MET A 250 0.88 7.11 17.58
C MET A 250 -0.20 7.79 16.73
N LEU A 251 -1.47 7.38 16.88
CA LEU A 251 -2.60 8.01 16.21
C LEU A 251 -2.82 9.44 16.72
N VAL A 252 -2.78 9.67 18.04
CA VAL A 252 -2.88 11.01 18.64
C VAL A 252 -1.77 11.92 18.15
N TYR A 253 -0.52 11.44 18.18
CA TYR A 253 0.64 12.17 17.66
C TYR A 253 0.46 12.52 16.17
N THR A 254 -0.01 11.56 15.37
CA THR A 254 -0.26 11.78 13.95
C THR A 254 -1.38 12.80 13.74
N ALA A 255 -2.47 12.72 14.50
CA ALA A 255 -3.58 13.67 14.44
C ALA A 255 -3.14 15.09 14.83
N ILE A 256 -2.33 15.22 15.89
CA ILE A 256 -1.75 16.50 16.32
C ILE A 256 -0.85 17.05 15.23
N SER A 257 0.10 16.27 14.72
CA SER A 257 1.00 16.69 13.64
C SER A 257 0.22 17.17 12.41
N TYR A 258 -0.78 16.39 11.99
CA TYR A 258 -1.67 16.79 10.90
C TYR A 258 -2.48 18.04 11.20
N SER A 259 -2.86 18.28 12.46
CA SER A 259 -3.62 19.44 12.90
C SER A 259 -2.78 20.73 12.92
N VAL A 260 -1.51 20.61 13.32
CA VAL A 260 -0.53 21.69 13.36
C VAL A 260 -0.17 22.11 11.92
N PHE A 261 0.08 21.14 11.03
CA PHE A 261 0.46 21.42 9.65
C PHE A 261 -0.72 21.45 8.68
N ARG A 262 -1.91 21.92 9.09
CA ARG A 262 -3.11 21.92 8.21
C ARG A 262 -3.01 22.84 6.99
N GLY A 263 -2.21 23.90 7.07
CA GLY A 263 -2.06 24.90 6.01
C GLY A 263 -1.62 24.33 4.66
N LYS A 264 -1.94 25.08 3.58
CA LYS A 264 -1.39 24.86 2.25
C LYS A 264 0.03 25.41 2.17
N VAL A 265 0.88 24.73 1.41
CA VAL A 265 2.22 25.19 1.11
C VAL A 265 2.11 26.19 -0.04
N ARG A 266 2.35 27.47 0.26
CA ARG A 266 2.46 28.51 -0.75
C ARG A 266 3.91 28.60 -1.22
N PRO A 267 4.17 28.91 -2.50
CA PRO A 267 5.47 29.40 -2.92
C PRO A 267 5.64 30.79 -2.31
N THR A 268 6.04 30.87 -1.05
CA THR A 268 6.49 32.12 -0.46
C THR A 268 7.86 32.39 -1.05
N GLY A 269 7.97 33.47 -1.82
CA GLY A 269 9.23 33.95 -2.41
C GLY A 269 10.21 34.55 -1.40
N ASP A 270 10.24 34.04 -0.17
CA ASP A 270 11.18 34.50 0.87
C ASP A 270 11.41 33.37 1.86
N HIS A 271 12.40 32.54 1.55
CA HIS A 271 13.41 32.09 2.50
C HIS A 271 14.63 31.73 1.64
N TYR A 272 15.39 32.77 1.33
CA TYR A 272 16.77 32.70 0.85
C TYR A 272 17.64 31.88 1.81
#